data_AF-A0A5A7N9U1-F1
#
_entry.id   AF-A0A5A7N9U1-F1
#
_cell.length_a   1.000
_cell.length_b   1.000
_cell.length_c   1.000
_cell.angle_alpha   90.00
_cell.angle_beta   90.00
_cell.angle_gamma   90.00
#
_symmetry.space_group_name_H-M   'P 1'
#
loop_
_entity.id
_entity.type
_entity.pdbx_description
1 polymer ?
#
loop_
_entity_poly.entity_id
_entity_poly.type
_entity_poly.pdbx_seq_one_letter_code
_entity_poly.pdbx_strand_id
1 'polypeptide(L)' 'MFHDEPAKPAMPPLDALEREDLDRHSLTELIERIARLDAEIDRTKKLHAAKAASKAAADALFGKG' A
#
# COMPACT_ATOMS: atom_id res chain seq x y z
N MET A 1 0.88 7.14 -39.17
CA MET A 1 1.19 7.85 -37.91
C MET A 1 0.70 6.97 -36.79
N PHE A 2 1.61 6.40 -36.00
CA PHE A 2 1.24 5.77 -34.73
C PHE A 2 1.10 6.90 -33.73
N HIS A 3 -0.13 7.13 -33.26
CA HIS A 3 -0.33 8.02 -32.12
C HIS A 3 0.25 7.31 -30.91
N ASP A 4 1.41 7.77 -30.45
CA ASP A 4 1.96 7.46 -29.14
C ASP A 4 1.08 8.18 -28.10
N GLU A 5 -0.16 7.71 -27.97
CA GLU A 5 -1.08 8.21 -26.96
C GLU A 5 -0.53 7.75 -25.61
N PRO A 6 -0.17 8.67 -24.70
CA PRO A 6 0.41 8.27 -23.44
C PRO A 6 -0.59 7.35 -22.73
N ALA A 7 -0.15 6.13 -22.40
CA ALA A 7 -0.96 5.18 -21.66
C ALA A 7 -1.56 5.90 -20.46
N LYS A 8 -2.91 5.89 -20.35
CA LYS A 8 -3.60 6.50 -19.22
C LYS A 8 -2.94 6.03 -17.93
N PRO A 9 -2.64 6.92 -16.96
CA PRO A 9 -2.02 6.51 -15.73
C PRO A 9 -2.88 5.42 -15.10
N ALA A 10 -2.29 4.24 -14.92
CA ALA A 10 -2.95 3.15 -14.21
C ALA A 10 -3.40 3.68 -12.85
N MET A 11 -4.63 3.33 -12.45
CA MET A 11 -5.10 3.72 -11.11
C MET A 11 -4.11 3.22 -10.07
N PRO A 12 -3.86 3.99 -9.00
CA PRO A 12 -3.07 3.52 -7.87
C PRO A 12 -3.56 2.13 -7.43
N PRO A 13 -2.66 1.19 -7.09
CA PRO A 13 -3.04 -0.19 -6.77
C PRO A 13 -4.09 -0.34 -5.67
N LEU A 14 -4.13 0.58 -4.69
CA LEU A 14 -5.13 0.58 -3.62
C LEU A 14 -6.51 1.02 -4.14
N ASP A 15 -6.57 2.07 -4.95
CA ASP A 15 -7.83 2.53 -5.56
C ASP A 15 -8.46 1.43 -6.44
N ALA A 16 -7.64 0.64 -7.12
CA ALA A 16 -8.11 -0.51 -7.90
C ALA A 16 -8.67 -1.63 -7.00
N LEU A 17 -7.98 -1.91 -5.87
CA LEU A 17 -8.39 -2.92 -4.90
C LEU A 17 -9.71 -2.56 -4.20
N GLU A 18 -9.90 -1.30 -3.83
CA GLU A 18 -11.09 -0.80 -3.12
C GLU A 18 -12.35 -0.77 -3.99
N ARG A 19 -12.17 -0.66 -5.32
CA ARG A 19 -13.27 -0.62 -6.29
C ARG A 19 -13.67 -2.01 -6.81
N GLU A 20 -12.96 -3.05 -6.39
CA GLU A 20 -13.24 -4.40 -6.84
C GLU A 20 -14.59 -4.91 -6.30
N ASP A 21 -15.35 -5.57 -7.17
CA ASP A 21 -16.65 -6.17 -6.85
C ASP A 21 -16.45 -7.48 -6.07
N LEU A 22 -16.65 -7.42 -4.74
CA LEU A 22 -16.42 -8.56 -3.83
C LEU A 22 -17.49 -9.65 -3.94
N ASP A 23 -18.65 -9.37 -4.51
CA ASP A 23 -19.76 -10.34 -4.64
C ASP A 23 -19.41 -11.51 -5.58
N ARG A 24 -18.34 -11.35 -6.38
CA ARG A 24 -17.83 -12.38 -7.30
C ARG A 24 -16.93 -13.41 -6.62
N HIS A 25 -16.49 -13.14 -5.40
CA HIS A 25 -15.59 -14.03 -4.65
C HIS A 25 -16.41 -15.01 -3.80
N SER A 26 -15.96 -16.25 -3.74
CA SER A 26 -16.44 -17.22 -2.78
C SER A 26 -16.01 -16.86 -1.35
N LEU A 27 -16.68 -17.45 -0.36
CA LEU A 27 -16.33 -17.24 1.05
C LEU A 27 -14.86 -17.58 1.35
N THR A 28 -14.34 -18.66 0.75
CA THR A 28 -12.93 -19.07 0.93
C THR A 28 -11.97 -18.06 0.33
N GLU A 29 -12.24 -17.57 -0.88
CA GLU A 29 -11.43 -16.53 -1.52
C GLU A 29 -11.42 -15.23 -0.72
N LEU A 30 -12.56 -14.86 -0.12
CA LEU A 30 -12.64 -13.71 0.77
C LEU A 30 -11.76 -13.88 2.03
N ILE A 31 -11.75 -15.07 2.64
CA ILE A 31 -10.89 -15.35 3.80
C ILE A 31 -9.40 -15.31 3.42
N GLU A 32 -9.02 -15.89 2.28
CA GLU A 32 -7.66 -15.83 1.77
C GLU A 32 -7.23 -14.39 1.46
N ARG A 33 -8.14 -13.60 0.86
CA ARG A 33 -7.92 -12.17 0.61
C ARG A 33 -7.68 -11.41 1.91
N ILE A 34 -8.52 -11.61 2.93
CA ILE A 34 -8.36 -10.97 4.24
C ILE A 34 -6.99 -11.29 4.83
N ALA A 35 -6.60 -12.57 4.86
CA ALA A 35 -5.32 -12.98 5.42
C ALA A 35 -4.13 -12.29 4.73
N ARG A 36 -4.20 -12.11 3.41
CA ARG A 36 -3.16 -11.40 2.65
C ARG A 36 -3.15 -9.91 2.92
N LEU A 37 -4.31 -9.27 3.04
CA LEU A 37 -4.41 -7.84 3.35
C LEU A 37 -3.89 -7.54 4.76
N ASP A 38 -4.23 -8.37 5.75
CA ASP A 38 -3.73 -8.22 7.12
C ASP A 38 -2.21 -8.36 7.18
N ALA A 39 -1.63 -9.31 6.45
CA ALA A 39 -0.18 -9.46 6.36
C ALA A 39 0.50 -8.22 5.76
N GLU A 40 -0.10 -7.60 4.73
CA GLU A 40 0.43 -6.38 4.12
C GLU A 40 0.24 -5.15 5.03
N ILE A 41 -0.85 -5.08 5.79
CA ILE A 41 -1.04 -4.06 6.83
C ILE A 41 0.08 -4.15 7.88
N ASP A 42 0.37 -5.36 8.37
CA ASP A 42 1.44 -5.58 9.35
C ASP A 42 2.82 -5.22 8.81
N ARG A 43 3.09 -5.59 7.55
CA ARG A 43 4.32 -5.19 6.86
C ARG A 43 4.44 -3.66 6.77
N THR A 44 3.36 -2.99 6.40
CA THR A 44 3.30 -1.53 6.27
C THR A 44 3.53 -0.86 7.62
N LYS A 45 2.88 -1.34 8.69
CA LYS A 45 3.08 -0.85 10.07
C LYS A 45 4.53 -1.00 10.53
N LYS A 46 5.16 -2.16 10.29
CA LYS A 46 6.57 -2.40 10.63
C LYS A 46 7.50 -1.41 9.92
N LEU A 47 7.29 -1.18 8.61
CA LEU A 47 8.11 -0.25 7.86
C LEU A 47 7.89 1.21 8.32
N HIS A 48 6.64 1.58 8.60
CA HIS A 48 6.32 2.90 9.16
C HIS A 48 7.03 3.13 10.50
N ALA A 49 6.96 2.17 11.42
CA ALA A 49 7.63 2.24 12.71
C ALA A 49 9.16 2.38 12.56
N ALA A 50 9.78 1.61 11.65
CA ALA A 50 11.21 1.71 11.37
C ALA A 50 11.60 3.10 10.82
N LYS A 51 10.80 3.65 9.89
CA LYS A 51 11.01 4.99 9.34
C LYS A 51 10.81 6.08 10.40
N ALA A 52 9.79 5.96 11.24
CA ALA A 52 9.54 6.89 12.34
C ALA A 52 10.68 6.90 13.36
N ALA A 53 11.20 5.72 13.73
CA ALA A 53 12.36 5.60 14.61
C ALA A 53 13.62 6.24 13.99
N SER A 54 13.86 6.01 12.70
CA SER A 54 14.97 6.65 11.97
C SER A 54 14.84 8.16 11.94
N LYS A 55 13.62 8.69 11.70
CA LYS A 55 13.35 10.13 11.75
C LYS A 55 13.60 10.71 13.15
N ALA A 56 13.09 10.05 14.20
CA ALA A 56 13.29 10.50 15.57
C ALA A 56 14.77 10.54 15.97
N ALA A 57 15.56 9.55 15.54
CA ALA A 57 17.01 9.54 15.74
C ALA A 57 17.70 10.69 14.99
N ALA A 58 17.31 10.96 13.75
CA ALA A 58 17.83 12.09 12.98
C ALA A 58 17.45 13.43 13.63
N ASP A 59 16.20 13.61 14.04
CA ASP A 59 15.73 14.82 14.71
C ASP A 59 16.47 15.03 16.06
N ALA A 60 16.80 13.96 16.78
CA ALA A 60 17.59 14.05 18.01
C ALA A 60 19.06 14.45 17.77
N LEU A 61 19.65 14.01 16.65
CA LEU A 61 21.04 14.30 16.27
C LEU A 61 21.21 15.68 15.64
N PHE A 62 20.22 16.12 14.86
CA PHE A 62 20.32 17.32 14.00
C PHE A 62 19.32 18.43 14.36
N GLY A 63 18.32 18.17 15.20
CA GLY A 63 17.26 19.11 15.55
C GLY A 63 17.54 20.02 16.77
N LYS A 64 18.73 19.93 17.37
CA LYS A 64 19.24 20.95 18.29
C LYS A 64 20.17 21.90 17.53
N GLY A 65 19.55 22.90 16.89
CA GLY A 65 20.18 24.08 16.30
C GLY A 65 19.24 25.26 16.46
#